data_AF-A0A958PIM6-F1
#
_entry.id   AF-A0A958PIM6-F1
#
_cell.length_a   1.000
_cell.length_b   1.000
_cell.length_c   1.000
_cell.angle_alpha   90.00
_cell.angle_beta   90.00
_cell.angle_gamma   90.00
#
_symmetry.space_group_name_H-M   'P 1'
#
loop_
_entity.id
_entity.type
_entity.pdbx_description
1 polymer ?
#
loop_
_entity_poly.entity_id
_entity_poly.type
_entity_poly.pdbx_seq_one_letter_code
_entity_poly.pdbx_strand_id
1 'polypeptide(L)'
;MKYLVLAILTVFLSSCASTQQSREKANASNSGDKEMSQEKTTATSEKGSTGVTAVQCKWNTESRKIENKSQGEGCEVIYTKNGTAETVGSAASDLSVCENIAKKIQGNLESNGFKCDAI
;
A
#
# COMPACT_ATOMS: atom_id res chain seq x y z
N MET A 1 -25.42 18.26 33.63
CA MET A 1 -26.24 17.21 33.01
C MET A 1 -25.34 16.24 32.24
N LYS A 2 -24.42 15.63 32.98
CA LYS A 2 -23.67 14.42 32.63
C LYS A 2 -24.45 13.28 33.28
N TYR A 3 -24.47 12.09 32.68
CA TYR A 3 -25.13 10.87 33.19
C TYR A 3 -26.65 10.81 33.02
N LEU A 4 -27.12 10.69 31.77
CA LEU A 4 -28.38 10.01 31.53
C LEU A 4 -28.20 9.10 30.31
N VAL A 5 -28.19 7.78 30.57
CA VAL A 5 -28.44 6.68 29.62
C VAL A 5 -27.29 6.41 28.62
N LEU A 6 -26.37 5.45 28.74
CA LEU A 6 -26.16 4.25 29.55
C LEU A 6 -27.35 3.29 29.63
N ALA A 7 -27.77 2.76 28.48
CA ALA A 7 -28.44 1.48 28.33
C ALA A 7 -28.39 1.04 26.85
N ILE A 8 -28.53 -0.26 26.60
CA ILE A 8 -28.48 -0.94 25.28
C ILE A 8 -27.06 -1.43 24.92
N LEU A 9 -26.48 -2.13 25.90
CA LEU A 9 -25.67 -3.32 25.67
C LEU A 9 -26.63 -4.51 25.48
N THR A 10 -26.21 -5.46 24.65
CA THR A 10 -26.64 -6.88 24.54
C THR A 10 -27.56 -7.32 23.40
N VAL A 11 -27.12 -8.46 22.85
CA VAL A 11 -27.83 -9.49 22.07
C VAL A 11 -27.89 -9.24 20.56
N PHE A 12 -26.95 -9.84 19.82
CA PHE A 12 -27.26 -10.96 18.90
C PHE A 12 -25.97 -11.76 18.63
N LEU A 13 -25.77 -12.80 19.45
CA LEU A 13 -24.97 -13.97 19.12
C LEU A 13 -25.81 -14.85 18.20
N SER A 14 -25.53 -14.87 16.89
CA SER A 14 -26.03 -15.92 16.00
C SER A 14 -24.88 -16.84 15.60
N SER A 15 -24.73 -17.92 16.38
CA SER A 15 -24.04 -19.13 16.01
C SER A 15 -24.59 -19.68 14.69
N CYS A 16 -23.75 -19.81 13.67
CA CYS A 16 -23.93 -20.85 12.66
C CYS A 16 -22.98 -22.00 12.99
N ALA A 17 -23.55 -22.99 13.67
CA ALA A 17 -23.01 -24.34 13.73
C ALA A 17 -23.39 -25.06 12.43
N SER A 18 -22.40 -25.55 11.67
CA SER A 18 -22.63 -26.61 10.71
C SER A 18 -21.35 -27.42 10.48
N THR A 19 -21.34 -28.57 11.17
CA THR A 19 -20.99 -29.89 10.63
C THR A 19 -19.63 -30.08 9.94
N GLN A 20 -18.66 -30.40 10.79
CA GLN A 20 -17.74 -31.55 10.74
C GLN A 20 -17.82 -32.48 9.49
N GLN A 21 -16.76 -32.47 8.68
CA GLN A 21 -16.35 -33.63 7.90
C GLN A 21 -14.83 -33.83 8.05
N SER A 22 -14.47 -34.92 8.73
CA SER A 22 -13.11 -35.43 8.86
C SER A 22 -12.45 -35.61 7.49
N ARG A 23 -11.32 -34.95 7.28
CA ARG A 23 -10.19 -35.55 6.56
C ARG A 23 -8.89 -35.25 7.29
N GLU A 24 -8.45 -36.29 7.98
CA GLU A 24 -7.06 -36.58 8.31
C GLU A 24 -6.17 -36.41 7.07
N LYS A 25 -5.19 -35.50 7.16
CA LYS A 25 -3.83 -35.71 6.67
C LYS A 25 -2.90 -34.68 7.30
N ALA A 26 -1.99 -35.20 8.11
CA ALA A 26 -0.86 -34.50 8.66
C ALA A 26 0.00 -33.87 7.55
N ASN A 27 0.37 -32.61 7.73
CA ASN A 27 1.74 -32.17 7.54
C ASN A 27 1.99 -30.93 8.37
N ALA A 28 3.02 -31.02 9.20
CA ALA A 28 3.53 -29.93 9.99
C ALA A 28 4.00 -28.79 9.07
N SER A 29 3.59 -27.56 9.35
CA SER A 29 4.48 -26.42 9.17
C SER A 29 4.14 -25.35 10.19
N ASN A 30 5.21 -24.84 10.75
CA ASN A 30 5.31 -24.08 11.97
C ASN A 30 4.66 -22.70 11.83
N SER A 31 3.85 -22.31 12.82
CA SER A 31 3.44 -20.92 13.02
C SER A 31 4.63 -20.08 13.47
N GLY A 32 4.73 -18.88 12.92
CA GLY A 32 5.65 -17.84 13.37
C GLY A 32 5.11 -16.49 12.91
N ASP A 33 4.17 -15.96 13.69
CA ASP A 33 3.62 -14.62 13.59
C ASP A 33 4.69 -13.52 13.65
N LYS A 34 4.59 -12.58 12.72
CA LYS A 34 4.41 -11.14 12.98
C LYS A 34 5.44 -10.45 13.89
N GLU A 35 6.42 -9.79 13.26
CA GLU A 35 7.09 -8.63 13.84
C GLU A 35 6.96 -7.43 12.89
N MET A 36 6.22 -6.43 13.37
CA MET A 36 6.13 -5.08 12.83
C MET A 36 6.98 -4.21 13.75
N SER A 37 8.13 -3.71 13.30
CA SER A 37 8.63 -2.36 13.63
C SER A 37 10.00 -2.06 13.01
N GLN A 38 10.09 -0.88 12.40
CA GLN A 38 11.30 -0.08 12.13
C GLN A 38 12.34 -0.67 11.17
N GLU A 39 12.16 -0.39 9.86
CA GLU A 39 13.32 -0.13 9.03
C GLU A 39 13.55 1.38 8.90
N LYS A 40 14.77 1.71 9.29
CA LYS A 40 15.38 2.99 9.57
C LYS A 40 15.80 3.68 8.27
N THR A 41 15.46 4.96 8.18
CA THR A 41 16.00 5.90 7.20
C THR A 41 17.53 5.86 7.12
N THR A 42 18.04 6.08 5.91
CA THR A 42 19.40 6.53 5.51
C THR A 42 20.52 5.48 5.45
N ALA A 43 20.93 5.09 4.23
CA ALA A 43 22.04 5.73 3.53
C ALA A 43 22.26 5.15 2.11
N THR A 44 22.22 6.04 1.11
CA THR A 44 23.12 6.13 -0.04
C THR A 44 23.61 4.83 -0.68
N SER A 45 22.98 4.46 -1.79
CA SER A 45 23.69 3.93 -2.96
C SER A 45 23.40 4.85 -4.15
N GLU A 46 24.19 5.92 -4.23
CA GLU A 46 24.45 6.60 -5.49
C GLU A 46 25.31 5.67 -6.35
N LYS A 47 24.69 4.96 -7.29
CA LYS A 47 25.33 4.67 -8.59
C LYS A 47 24.29 4.22 -9.61
N GLY A 48 23.98 5.13 -10.54
CA GLY A 48 23.20 4.83 -11.74
C GLY A 48 21.78 5.37 -11.76
N SER A 49 21.55 6.61 -11.29
CA SER A 49 20.25 7.29 -11.47
C SER A 49 20.08 7.70 -12.93
N THR A 50 19.51 6.79 -13.73
CA THR A 50 18.92 7.11 -15.03
C THR A 50 17.42 6.88 -14.90
N GLY A 51 16.66 7.96 -14.66
CA GLY A 51 15.22 7.98 -14.93
C GLY A 51 14.25 7.75 -13.75
N VAL A 52 14.61 8.06 -12.50
CA VAL A 52 13.60 8.11 -11.42
C VAL A 52 12.70 9.31 -11.66
N THR A 53 11.48 9.07 -12.15
CA THR A 53 10.45 10.11 -12.27
C THR A 53 9.60 10.06 -11.01
N ALA A 54 9.60 11.14 -10.23
CA ALA A 54 8.77 11.28 -9.06
C ALA A 54 7.76 12.43 -9.26
N VAL A 55 6.53 12.21 -8.81
CA VAL A 55 5.44 13.18 -8.91
C VAL A 55 4.80 13.31 -7.53
N GLN A 56 4.62 14.55 -7.08
CA GLN A 56 3.88 14.87 -5.86
C GLN A 56 2.53 15.47 -6.21
N CYS A 57 1.47 14.80 -5.80
CA CYS A 57 0.10 15.26 -5.93
C CYS A 57 -0.44 15.77 -4.59
N LYS A 58 -1.10 16.93 -4.59
CA LYS A 58 -1.67 17.57 -3.38
C LYS A 58 -3.13 17.96 -3.59
N TRP A 59 -3.94 17.79 -2.55
CA TRP A 59 -5.32 18.28 -2.48
C TRP A 59 -5.69 18.62 -1.03
N ASN A 60 -6.04 19.88 -0.77
CA ASN A 60 -6.24 20.39 0.59
C ASN A 60 -5.03 20.08 1.50
N THR A 61 -5.22 19.26 2.53
CA THR A 61 -4.18 18.81 3.48
C THR A 61 -3.61 17.44 3.13
N GLU A 62 -4.11 16.79 2.08
CA GLU A 62 -3.65 15.46 1.65
C GLU A 62 -2.50 15.57 0.65
N SER A 63 -1.47 14.73 0.84
CA SER A 63 -0.30 14.64 -0.04
C SER A 63 -0.09 13.18 -0.47
N ARG A 64 0.04 12.97 -1.78
CA ARG A 64 0.26 11.67 -2.42
C ARG A 64 1.49 11.72 -3.31
N LYS A 65 2.43 10.79 -3.14
CA LYS A 65 3.65 10.71 -3.96
C LYS A 65 3.57 9.49 -4.87
N ILE A 66 3.99 9.62 -6.12
CA ILE A 66 4.17 8.52 -7.07
C ILE A 66 5.65 8.53 -7.45
N GLU A 67 6.31 7.38 -7.40
CA GLU A 67 7.73 7.27 -7.70
C GLU A 67 7.99 6.01 -8.52
N ASN A 68 8.64 6.16 -9.67
CA ASN A 68 9.12 5.03 -10.47
C ASN A 68 10.58 4.73 -10.10
N LYS A 69 10.82 3.55 -9.54
CA LYS A 69 12.17 3.07 -9.22
C LYS A 69 12.58 1.99 -10.19
N SER A 70 13.80 2.07 -10.71
CA SER A 70 14.41 0.96 -11.43
C SER A 70 14.82 -0.14 -10.44
N GLN A 71 14.53 -1.39 -10.75
CA GLN A 71 14.88 -2.55 -9.93
C GLN A 71 15.43 -3.65 -10.84
N GLY A 72 16.76 -3.81 -10.83
CA GLY A 72 17.44 -4.71 -11.77
C GLY A 72 17.23 -4.30 -13.22
N GLU A 73 16.73 -5.21 -14.04
CA GLU A 73 16.34 -4.95 -15.45
C GLU A 73 14.92 -4.35 -15.57
N GLY A 74 14.20 -4.28 -14.45
CA GLY A 74 12.81 -3.88 -14.37
C GLY A 74 12.60 -2.55 -13.66
N CYS A 75 11.34 -2.33 -13.29
CA CYS A 75 10.90 -1.16 -12.55
C CYS A 75 9.78 -1.49 -11.55
N GLU A 76 9.62 -0.63 -10.57
CA GLU A 76 8.55 -0.64 -9.59
C GLU A 76 7.93 0.76 -9.49
N VAL A 77 6.62 0.80 -9.31
CA VAL A 77 5.87 2.03 -9.01
C VAL A 77 5.50 2.03 -7.54
N ILE A 78 6.05 2.98 -6.81
CA ILE A 78 5.76 3.19 -5.40
C ILE A 78 4.77 4.33 -5.28
N TYR A 79 3.69 4.08 -4.57
CA TYR A 79 2.68 5.06 -4.24
C TYR A 79 2.69 5.32 -2.74
N THR A 80 2.80 6.58 -2.35
CA THR A 80 2.77 7.01 -0.95
C THR A 80 1.53 7.83 -0.67
N LYS A 81 0.75 7.46 0.34
CA LYS A 81 -0.40 8.22 0.84
C LYS A 81 -0.22 8.49 2.32
N ASN A 82 -0.20 9.77 2.71
CA ASN A 82 -0.08 10.19 4.12
C ASN A 82 1.13 9.57 4.85
N GLY A 83 2.25 9.41 4.14
CA GLY A 83 3.48 8.83 4.69
C GLY A 83 3.60 7.31 4.58
N THR A 84 2.53 6.59 4.25
CA THR A 84 2.58 5.15 4.00
C THR A 84 2.89 4.88 2.53
N ALA A 85 4.00 4.21 2.25
CA ALA A 85 4.44 3.84 0.91
C ALA A 85 4.13 2.37 0.61
N GLU A 86 3.60 2.09 -0.57
CA GLU A 86 3.28 0.75 -1.05
C GLU A 86 3.67 0.60 -2.52
N THR A 87 4.13 -0.59 -2.91
CA THR A 87 4.37 -0.92 -4.32
C THR A 87 3.03 -1.27 -4.97
N VAL A 88 2.63 -0.48 -5.97
CA VAL A 88 1.34 -0.62 -6.67
C VAL A 88 1.46 -1.22 -8.06
N GLY A 89 2.69 -1.42 -8.53
CA GLY A 89 2.97 -2.08 -9.79
C GLY A 89 4.46 -2.33 -9.97
N SER A 90 4.79 -3.32 -10.80
CA SER A 90 6.15 -3.59 -11.22
C SER A 90 6.17 -4.23 -12.60
N ALA A 91 7.31 -4.14 -13.27
CA ALA A 91 7.57 -4.82 -14.54
C ALA A 91 9.01 -5.30 -14.57
N ALA A 92 9.24 -6.51 -15.09
CA ALA A 92 10.57 -7.14 -15.04
C ALA A 92 11.54 -6.61 -16.10
N SER A 93 11.05 -6.11 -17.24
CA SER A 93 11.88 -5.74 -18.39
C SER A 93 11.36 -4.57 -19.23
N ASP A 94 10.09 -4.18 -19.07
CA ASP A 94 9.50 -3.07 -19.82
C ASP A 94 9.24 -1.87 -18.88
N LEU A 95 10.14 -0.90 -18.91
CA LEU A 95 10.07 0.32 -18.11
C LEU A 95 8.82 1.17 -18.45
N SER A 96 8.30 1.04 -19.67
CA SER A 96 7.11 1.76 -20.13
C SER A 96 5.86 1.35 -19.34
N VAL A 97 5.83 0.13 -18.80
CA VAL A 97 4.72 -0.35 -17.96
C VAL A 97 4.62 0.48 -16.69
N CYS A 98 5.75 0.75 -16.02
CA CYS A 98 5.75 1.57 -14.81
C CYS A 98 5.39 3.03 -15.11
N GLU A 99 5.85 3.57 -16.24
CA GLU A 99 5.42 4.90 -16.68
C GLU A 99 3.91 4.98 -16.92
N ASN A 100 3.32 3.97 -17.57
CA ASN A 100 1.88 3.92 -17.83
C ASN A 100 1.08 3.79 -16.54
N ILE A 101 1.54 2.96 -15.60
CA ILE A 101 0.92 2.84 -14.28
C ILE A 101 0.99 4.19 -13.54
N ALA A 102 2.16 4.83 -13.50
CA ALA A 102 2.33 6.13 -12.86
C ALA A 102 1.44 7.21 -13.48
N LYS A 103 1.40 7.31 -14.81
CA LYS A 103 0.52 8.25 -15.55
C LYS A 103 -0.95 7.99 -15.28
N LYS A 104 -1.37 6.72 -15.19
CA LYS A 104 -2.75 6.35 -14.86
C LYS A 104 -3.12 6.77 -13.44
N ILE A 105 -2.23 6.55 -12.48
CA ILE A 105 -2.44 6.98 -11.10
C ILE A 105 -2.52 8.51 -11.05
N GLN A 106 -1.58 9.21 -11.67
CA GLN A 106 -1.57 10.67 -11.75
C GLN A 106 -2.88 11.20 -12.36
N GLY A 107 -3.29 10.71 -13.53
CA GLY A 107 -4.53 11.15 -14.19
C GLY A 107 -5.78 10.89 -13.35
N ASN A 108 -5.83 9.77 -12.61
CA ASN A 108 -6.90 9.51 -11.66
C ASN A 108 -6.88 10.53 -10.51
N LEU A 109 -5.72 10.90 -9.97
CA LEU A 109 -5.63 11.90 -8.91
C LEU A 109 -6.05 13.28 -9.40
N GLU A 110 -5.59 13.69 -10.58
CA GLU A 110 -5.97 14.94 -11.22
C GLU A 110 -7.48 15.01 -11.49
N SER A 111 -8.08 13.91 -11.96
CA SER A 111 -9.53 13.79 -12.16
C SER A 111 -10.31 13.92 -10.85
N ASN A 112 -9.69 13.58 -9.71
CA ASN A 112 -10.25 13.75 -8.36
C ASN A 112 -9.90 15.11 -7.73
N GLY A 113 -9.30 16.04 -8.48
CA GLY A 113 -9.01 17.40 -8.04
C GLY A 113 -7.63 17.61 -7.42
N PHE A 114 -6.75 16.61 -7.42
CA PHE A 114 -5.37 16.79 -7.00
C PHE A 114 -4.59 17.61 -8.02
N LYS A 115 -3.62 18.39 -7.54
CA LYS A 115 -2.62 19.06 -8.37
C LYS A 115 -1.31 18.31 -8.26
N CYS A 116 -0.78 17.86 -9.39
CA CYS A 116 0.40 17.02 -9.46
C CYS A 116 1.55 17.78 -10.11
N ASP A 117 2.71 17.76 -9.46
CA ASP A 117 3.93 18.41 -9.93
C ASP A 117 5.09 17.41 -9.91
N ALA A 118 5.98 17.48 -10.91
CA ALA A 118 7.22 16.71 -10.91
C ALA A 118 8.15 17.22 -9.79
N ILE A 119 8.83 16.29 -9.10
CA ILE A 119 9.72 16.59 -7.97
C ILE A 119 11.07 15.90 -8.08
#